data_AF-A0A8T7JC88-F1
#
_entry.id   AF-A0A8T7JC88-F1
#
_cell.length_a   1.000
_cell.length_b   1.000
_cell.length_c   1.000
_cell.angle_alpha   90.00
_cell.angle_beta   90.00
_cell.angle_gamma   90.00
#
_symmetry.space_group_name_H-M   'P 1'
#
loop_
_entity.id
_entity.type
_entity.pdbx_description
1 polymer ?
#
loop_
_entity_poly.entity_id
_entity_poly.type
_entity_poly.pdbx_seq_one_letter_code
_entity_poly.pdbx_strand_id
1 'polypeptide(L)'
;MKWPVFIGLMLQPLYADTLIIGTHGSPDSFKIERERVVVESVKAFSQNAPVTVLFNDGDDRRYDAFDWDQEVPKSPLSYLFGDHSAPKIFRNHLLSNAKTANVETVNKSLDQLFKREPGTDNWLVVVGDSQTEVDDAPPKLTLWNAQPYNLDGFKQAANQKLGKVRTRYFFDFCGAQTLHSLATPITFAEPAESCGFATYNVSQAYEGCKVSAARPNALEFAHDNATLWLSAMENNAFETNKLMHNPDLDGDQTITPFEAHWYALSYGVNEAIPVASSEHFLDLWGGAFVPLIPSTTQLPPNDYGELAESIALRIGFGNSAESIKEARAERAVIEDQLAETDQKMAEAAAEQATLAAEIRKEILRSWPELESPYSTRYLQTMLIDGQMVYQAATNHRSYPDMINARLTYRALQNQRDELLEKAAQIDKLFRVRHLSRQYDWLYKLGSDADIKRYESLRLCESLPLSKSDTTISKE
;
A
#
# COMPACT_ATOMS: atom_id res chain seq x y z
N MET A 1 -30.02 -13.09 59.57
CA MET A 1 -29.05 -13.43 58.51
C MET A 1 -29.68 -13.09 57.16
N LYS A 2 -29.24 -12.01 56.52
CA LYS A 2 -29.65 -11.61 55.16
C LYS A 2 -28.45 -11.87 54.25
N TRP A 3 -28.65 -12.70 53.23
CA TRP A 3 -27.65 -12.94 52.18
C TRP A 3 -27.58 -11.70 51.26
N PRO A 4 -26.39 -11.23 50.84
CA PRO A 4 -26.29 -10.22 49.82
C PRO A 4 -26.55 -10.86 48.45
N VAL A 5 -27.47 -10.25 47.69
CA VAL A 5 -27.66 -10.53 46.27
C VAL A 5 -26.47 -9.91 45.54
N PHE A 6 -25.54 -10.75 45.08
CA PHE A 6 -24.52 -10.34 44.12
C PHE A 6 -25.19 -10.16 42.76
N ILE A 7 -25.45 -8.92 42.38
CA ILE A 7 -25.74 -8.57 40.98
C ILE A 7 -24.38 -8.60 40.27
N GLY A 8 -24.04 -9.75 39.69
CA GLY A 8 -22.97 -9.83 38.72
C GLY A 8 -23.39 -9.08 37.46
N LEU A 9 -23.10 -7.78 37.39
CA LEU A 9 -23.00 -7.09 36.12
C LEU A 9 -21.87 -7.79 35.35
N MET A 10 -22.22 -8.71 34.45
CA MET A 10 -21.33 -9.13 33.40
C MET A 10 -21.10 -7.90 32.53
N LEU A 11 -20.06 -7.12 32.84
CA LEU A 11 -19.47 -6.20 31.89
C LEU A 11 -18.96 -7.08 30.75
N GLN A 12 -19.74 -7.14 29.65
CA GLN A 12 -19.21 -7.67 28.41
C GLN A 12 -17.96 -6.83 28.09
N PRO A 13 -16.80 -7.45 27.84
CA PRO A 13 -15.64 -6.69 27.45
C PRO A 13 -16.02 -5.91 26.20
N LEU A 14 -15.82 -4.58 26.24
CA LEU A 14 -15.93 -3.73 25.05
C LEU A 14 -14.76 -4.10 24.13
N TYR A 15 -14.92 -5.20 23.41
CA TYR A 15 -13.95 -5.66 22.42
C TYR A 15 -13.88 -4.63 21.30
N ALA A 16 -12.64 -4.37 20.86
CA ALA A 16 -12.40 -3.68 19.60
C ALA A 16 -13.07 -4.47 18.48
N ASP A 17 -13.57 -3.79 17.46
CA ASP A 17 -14.04 -4.43 16.23
C ASP A 17 -13.23 -3.96 15.05
N THR A 18 -12.94 -4.88 14.14
CA THR A 18 -12.09 -4.62 12.99
C THR A 18 -12.90 -4.80 11.71
N LEU A 19 -12.92 -3.78 10.87
CA LEU A 19 -13.36 -3.88 9.48
C LEU A 19 -12.14 -3.93 8.57
N ILE A 20 -11.99 -5.01 7.82
CA ILE A 20 -10.94 -5.18 6.81
C ILE A 20 -11.58 -5.14 5.42
N ILE A 21 -11.10 -4.26 4.55
CA ILE A 21 -11.57 -4.11 3.18
C ILE A 21 -10.39 -4.36 2.24
N GLY A 22 -10.41 -5.51 1.55
CA GLY A 22 -9.55 -5.76 0.40
C GLY A 22 -10.22 -5.25 -0.86
N THR A 23 -9.63 -4.25 -1.51
CA THR A 23 -10.23 -3.59 -2.67
C THR A 23 -9.56 -4.04 -3.96
N HIS A 24 -10.34 -4.63 -4.85
CA HIS A 24 -9.87 -4.96 -6.18
C HIS A 24 -10.99 -5.02 -7.24
N GLY A 25 -10.67 -4.65 -8.48
CA GLY A 25 -11.65 -4.50 -9.56
C GLY A 25 -12.12 -5.78 -10.24
N SER A 26 -11.22 -6.75 -10.45
CA SER A 26 -11.54 -7.98 -11.19
C SER A 26 -10.50 -9.08 -10.93
N PRO A 27 -10.82 -10.37 -11.13
CA PRO A 27 -9.82 -11.44 -11.02
C PRO A 27 -8.56 -11.15 -11.84
N ASP A 28 -8.73 -10.54 -13.02
CA ASP A 28 -7.69 -10.29 -14.01
C ASP A 28 -6.61 -9.30 -13.57
N SER A 29 -6.93 -8.47 -12.60
CA SER A 29 -6.05 -7.44 -12.08
C SER A 29 -5.56 -7.77 -10.66
N PHE A 30 -6.10 -8.83 -10.02
CA PHE A 30 -5.86 -9.10 -8.60
C PHE A 30 -4.55 -9.85 -8.39
N LYS A 31 -3.76 -9.37 -7.44
CA LYS A 31 -2.42 -9.90 -7.13
C LYS A 31 -2.49 -10.73 -5.85
N ILE A 32 -1.96 -11.96 -5.85
CA ILE A 32 -1.92 -12.84 -4.67
C ILE A 32 -1.22 -12.15 -3.48
N GLU A 33 -0.27 -11.29 -3.77
CA GLU A 33 0.42 -10.45 -2.80
C GLU A 33 -0.57 -9.60 -1.99
N ARG A 34 -1.57 -8.98 -2.65
CA ARG A 34 -2.60 -8.19 -1.98
C ARG A 34 -3.53 -9.06 -1.14
N GLU A 35 -3.86 -10.26 -1.62
CA GLU A 35 -4.60 -11.24 -0.81
C GLU A 35 -3.83 -11.61 0.45
N ARG A 36 -2.53 -11.85 0.33
CA ARG A 36 -1.67 -12.21 1.45
C ARG A 36 -1.66 -11.12 2.52
N VAL A 37 -1.53 -9.85 2.15
CA VAL A 37 -1.66 -8.73 3.11
C VAL A 37 -3.03 -8.73 3.81
N VAL A 38 -4.13 -9.02 3.09
CA VAL A 38 -5.47 -9.10 3.71
C VAL A 38 -5.59 -10.31 4.65
N VAL A 39 -5.13 -11.49 4.24
CA VAL A 39 -5.11 -12.70 5.09
C VAL A 39 -4.36 -12.45 6.39
N GLU A 40 -3.25 -11.74 6.32
CA GLU A 40 -2.37 -11.53 7.46
C GLU A 40 -2.86 -10.39 8.33
N SER A 41 -3.54 -9.40 7.74
CA SER A 41 -4.38 -8.48 8.49
C SER A 41 -5.44 -9.27 9.27
N VAL A 42 -6.18 -10.19 8.64
CA VAL A 42 -7.17 -11.01 9.37
C VAL A 42 -6.53 -11.76 10.53
N LYS A 43 -5.37 -12.38 10.32
CA LYS A 43 -4.65 -13.12 11.36
C LYS A 43 -4.18 -12.21 12.51
N ALA A 44 -3.59 -11.06 12.22
CA ALA A 44 -3.12 -10.10 13.21
C ALA A 44 -4.29 -9.53 14.06
N PHE A 45 -5.42 -9.21 13.41
CA PHE A 45 -6.55 -8.57 14.09
C PHE A 45 -7.53 -9.55 14.75
N SER A 46 -7.71 -10.76 14.21
CA SER A 46 -8.67 -11.74 14.74
C SER A 46 -8.30 -12.33 16.11
N GLN A 47 -7.04 -12.22 16.51
CA GLN A 47 -6.59 -12.62 17.85
C GLN A 47 -7.17 -11.73 18.96
N ASN A 48 -7.56 -10.50 18.63
CA ASN A 48 -7.87 -9.45 19.62
C ASN A 48 -9.32 -8.95 19.53
N ALA A 49 -9.98 -9.15 18.38
CA ALA A 49 -11.23 -8.50 18.03
C ALA A 49 -12.06 -9.35 17.05
N PRO A 50 -13.40 -9.27 17.07
CA PRO A 50 -14.21 -9.70 15.93
C PRO A 50 -13.80 -8.96 14.66
N VAL A 51 -13.55 -9.71 13.60
CA VAL A 51 -13.15 -9.18 12.29
C VAL A 51 -14.29 -9.36 11.29
N THR A 52 -14.71 -8.27 10.66
CA THR A 52 -15.53 -8.31 9.44
C THR A 52 -14.63 -8.11 8.23
N VAL A 53 -14.63 -9.07 7.31
CA VAL A 53 -13.82 -9.02 6.09
C VAL A 53 -14.72 -8.76 4.89
N LEU A 54 -14.41 -7.70 4.14
CA LEU A 54 -14.95 -7.42 2.82
C LEU A 54 -13.85 -7.66 1.79
N PHE A 55 -14.06 -8.59 0.87
CA PHE A 55 -13.04 -8.96 -0.10
C PHE A 55 -13.67 -9.54 -1.37
N ASN A 56 -13.25 -9.07 -2.54
CA ASN A 56 -13.67 -9.56 -3.86
C ASN A 56 -15.17 -9.93 -3.95
N ASP A 57 -15.51 -11.13 -4.43
CA ASP A 57 -16.88 -11.64 -4.46
C ASP A 57 -17.37 -12.25 -3.14
N GLY A 58 -16.56 -12.21 -2.08
CA GLY A 58 -16.83 -12.91 -0.82
C GLY A 58 -16.68 -14.43 -0.99
N ASP A 59 -17.38 -15.23 -0.20
CA ASP A 59 -17.26 -16.71 -0.26
C ASP A 59 -17.88 -17.39 -1.51
N ASP A 60 -18.08 -16.65 -2.61
CA ASP A 60 -18.50 -17.26 -3.87
C ASP A 60 -17.38 -18.17 -4.39
N ARG A 61 -17.74 -19.32 -4.98
CA ARG A 61 -16.75 -20.34 -5.39
C ARG A 61 -16.11 -20.03 -6.74
N ARG A 62 -16.27 -18.82 -7.27
CA ARG A 62 -15.67 -18.42 -8.53
C ARG A 62 -14.20 -18.09 -8.31
N TYR A 63 -13.43 -18.24 -9.36
CA TYR A 63 -12.03 -17.89 -9.32
C TYR A 63 -11.86 -16.37 -9.35
N ASP A 64 -11.27 -15.84 -8.29
CA ASP A 64 -11.19 -14.41 -8.02
C ASP A 64 -9.77 -13.93 -7.68
N ALA A 65 -8.81 -14.86 -7.56
CA ALA A 65 -7.39 -14.57 -7.39
C ALA A 65 -6.53 -15.13 -8.54
N PHE A 66 -5.69 -14.29 -9.12
CA PHE A 66 -4.81 -14.64 -10.23
C PHE A 66 -3.41 -15.03 -9.75
N ASP A 67 -2.99 -16.25 -10.07
CA ASP A 67 -1.70 -16.83 -9.72
C ASP A 67 -0.63 -16.50 -10.75
N TRP A 68 0.22 -15.51 -10.42
CA TRP A 68 1.36 -15.08 -11.25
C TRP A 68 2.58 -16.02 -11.14
N ASP A 69 2.71 -16.79 -10.06
CA ASP A 69 3.88 -17.64 -9.80
C ASP A 69 3.96 -18.82 -10.77
N GLN A 70 2.85 -19.15 -11.41
CA GLN A 70 2.84 -20.07 -12.53
C GLN A 70 3.07 -19.29 -13.82
N GLU A 71 4.35 -19.10 -14.18
CA GLU A 71 4.73 -18.67 -15.52
C GLU A 71 4.21 -19.70 -16.53
N VAL A 72 3.01 -19.48 -17.06
CA VAL A 72 2.64 -20.14 -18.31
C VAL A 72 3.43 -19.42 -19.39
N PRO A 73 4.28 -20.13 -20.16
CA PRO A 73 5.01 -19.52 -21.25
C PRO A 73 4.02 -18.80 -22.17
N LYS A 74 4.08 -17.47 -22.20
CA LYS A 74 3.16 -16.71 -23.05
C LYS A 74 3.45 -17.10 -24.49
N SER A 75 2.43 -17.58 -25.20
CA SER A 75 2.56 -17.94 -26.60
C SER A 75 3.06 -16.73 -27.40
N PRO A 76 3.96 -16.86 -28.38
CA PRO A 76 4.32 -15.83 -29.36
C PRO A 76 3.10 -15.07 -29.93
N LEU A 77 1.97 -15.75 -30.06
CA LEU A 77 0.71 -15.18 -30.55
C LEU A 77 0.08 -14.19 -29.56
N SER A 78 0.30 -14.35 -28.26
CA SER A 78 -0.10 -13.38 -27.22
C SER A 78 0.52 -12.01 -27.43
N TYR A 79 1.78 -11.97 -27.85
CA TYR A 79 2.51 -10.73 -28.08
C TYR A 79 2.07 -10.01 -29.35
N LEU A 80 1.58 -10.74 -30.34
CA LEU A 80 1.21 -10.22 -31.66
C LEU A 80 -0.24 -9.76 -31.73
N PHE A 81 -1.15 -10.50 -31.11
CA PHE A 81 -2.59 -10.27 -31.23
C PHE A 81 -3.19 -9.65 -29.96
N GLY A 82 -2.36 -9.31 -28.96
CA GLY A 82 -2.84 -8.83 -27.68
C GLY A 82 -3.63 -9.89 -26.93
N ASP A 83 -3.39 -11.17 -27.24
CA ASP A 83 -4.03 -12.28 -26.54
C ASP A 83 -3.41 -12.37 -25.13
N HIS A 84 -3.93 -11.57 -24.22
CA HIS A 84 -3.54 -11.58 -22.81
C HIS A 84 -3.82 -12.93 -22.13
N SER A 85 -4.47 -13.89 -22.81
CA SER A 85 -4.67 -15.26 -22.34
C SER A 85 -3.46 -16.19 -22.55
N ALA A 86 -2.27 -15.76 -22.10
CA ALA A 86 -1.51 -16.80 -21.39
C ALA A 86 -2.50 -17.33 -20.33
N PRO A 87 -2.82 -18.64 -20.29
CA PRO A 87 -3.93 -19.12 -19.50
C PRO A 87 -3.68 -18.68 -18.07
N LYS A 88 -4.49 -17.72 -17.63
CA LYS A 88 -4.38 -17.16 -16.32
C LYS A 88 -4.88 -18.24 -15.38
N ILE A 89 -4.00 -18.70 -14.50
CA ILE A 89 -4.40 -19.67 -13.50
C ILE A 89 -5.05 -18.87 -12.40
N PHE A 90 -6.37 -19.01 -12.31
CA PHE A 90 -7.11 -18.43 -11.23
C PHE A 90 -7.41 -19.50 -10.18
N ARG A 91 -7.41 -19.07 -8.93
CA ARG A 91 -7.89 -19.84 -7.80
C ARG A 91 -8.90 -19.00 -7.02
N ASN A 92 -9.61 -19.65 -6.11
CA ASN A 92 -10.40 -18.94 -5.13
C ASN A 92 -9.45 -18.34 -4.08
N HIS A 93 -9.87 -17.26 -3.45
CA HIS A 93 -9.18 -16.68 -2.32
C HIS A 93 -9.12 -17.63 -1.11
N LEU A 94 -8.18 -17.39 -0.19
CA LEU A 94 -7.90 -18.16 1.03
C LEU A 94 -8.68 -17.65 2.25
N LEU A 95 -9.40 -16.53 2.12
CA LEU A 95 -10.19 -15.95 3.20
C LEU A 95 -11.43 -16.80 3.49
N SER A 96 -11.81 -16.90 4.76
CA SER A 96 -13.04 -17.55 5.20
C SER A 96 -14.05 -16.54 5.72
N ASN A 97 -15.34 -16.70 5.40
CA ASN A 97 -16.42 -15.81 5.83
C ASN A 97 -16.28 -14.39 5.25
N ALA A 98 -15.66 -14.26 4.08
CA ALA A 98 -15.53 -12.99 3.41
C ALA A 98 -16.89 -12.58 2.80
N LYS A 99 -17.27 -11.32 2.98
CA LYS A 99 -18.40 -10.74 2.26
C LYS A 99 -17.89 -10.03 1.01
N THR A 100 -18.73 -9.93 -0.01
CA THR A 100 -18.42 -9.19 -1.23
C THR A 100 -18.03 -7.74 -0.92
N ALA A 101 -16.89 -7.28 -1.45
CA ALA A 101 -16.46 -5.89 -1.35
C ALA A 101 -17.15 -5.06 -2.44
N ASN A 102 -18.39 -4.63 -2.20
CA ASN A 102 -19.14 -3.72 -3.08
C ASN A 102 -19.62 -2.47 -2.31
N VAL A 103 -20.09 -1.45 -3.03
CA VAL A 103 -20.47 -0.14 -2.44
C VAL A 103 -21.49 -0.29 -1.31
N GLU A 104 -22.52 -1.11 -1.50
CA GLU A 104 -23.57 -1.33 -0.51
C GLU A 104 -23.01 -1.97 0.77
N THR A 105 -22.22 -3.03 0.62
CA THR A 105 -21.67 -3.79 1.75
C THR A 105 -20.62 -2.98 2.50
N VAL A 106 -19.80 -2.20 1.79
CA VAL A 106 -18.85 -1.24 2.40
C VAL A 106 -19.60 -0.22 3.24
N ASN A 107 -20.59 0.47 2.67
CA ASN A 107 -21.37 1.48 3.40
C ASN A 107 -22.08 0.88 4.62
N LYS A 108 -22.68 -0.31 4.47
CA LYS A 108 -23.36 -1.00 5.57
C LYS A 108 -22.39 -1.39 6.69
N SER A 109 -21.19 -1.87 6.36
CA SER A 109 -20.18 -2.26 7.35
C SER A 109 -19.57 -1.05 8.04
N LEU A 110 -19.31 0.04 7.32
CA LEU A 110 -18.90 1.33 7.92
C LEU A 110 -19.98 1.84 8.88
N ASP A 111 -21.24 1.79 8.49
CA ASP A 111 -22.37 2.14 9.34
C ASP A 111 -22.45 1.30 10.61
N GLN A 112 -22.10 0.01 10.54
CA GLN A 112 -22.07 -0.88 11.69
C GLN A 112 -20.87 -0.59 12.60
N LEU A 113 -19.70 -0.32 12.01
CA LEU A 113 -18.49 0.04 12.75
C LEU A 113 -18.72 1.33 13.56
N PHE A 114 -19.36 2.34 12.96
CA PHE A 114 -19.55 3.65 13.59
C PHE A 114 -20.81 3.81 14.45
N LYS A 115 -21.73 2.83 14.47
CA LYS A 115 -22.91 2.86 15.36
C LYS A 115 -22.61 2.44 16.81
N ARG A 116 -21.36 2.19 17.13
CA ARG A 116 -20.93 1.61 18.42
C ARG A 116 -20.87 2.62 19.55
N GLU A 117 -20.83 2.11 20.77
CA GLU A 117 -20.82 2.94 21.96
C GLU A 117 -19.53 3.76 22.07
N PRO A 118 -19.61 5.01 22.56
CA PRO A 118 -18.43 5.80 22.87
C PRO A 118 -17.45 5.02 23.76
N GLY A 119 -16.16 5.05 23.41
CA GLY A 119 -15.11 4.32 24.13
C GLY A 119 -14.78 2.92 23.58
N THR A 120 -15.48 2.45 22.55
CA THR A 120 -14.98 1.34 21.72
C THR A 120 -13.80 1.81 20.88
N ASP A 121 -12.79 0.95 20.76
CA ASP A 121 -11.60 1.18 19.94
C ASP A 121 -11.75 0.36 18.66
N ASN A 122 -12.12 1.00 17.56
CA ASN A 122 -12.42 0.32 16.31
C ASN A 122 -11.20 0.35 15.38
N TRP A 123 -11.03 -0.68 14.57
CA TRP A 123 -10.03 -0.72 13.51
C TRP A 123 -10.65 -0.70 12.12
N LEU A 124 -10.08 0.11 11.24
CA LEU A 124 -10.44 0.18 9.84
C LEU A 124 -9.19 -0.06 8.97
N VAL A 125 -9.13 -1.24 8.36
CA VAL A 125 -8.01 -1.67 7.53
C VAL A 125 -8.46 -1.69 6.08
N VAL A 126 -7.78 -0.96 5.21
CA VAL A 126 -8.07 -0.93 3.77
C VAL A 126 -6.80 -1.23 3.00
N VAL A 127 -6.82 -2.28 2.19
CA VAL A 127 -5.67 -2.75 1.41
C VAL A 127 -6.13 -2.98 -0.02
N GLY A 128 -5.42 -2.44 -1.00
CA GLY A 128 -5.67 -2.80 -2.40
C GLY A 128 -5.42 -1.67 -3.39
N ASP A 129 -6.23 -1.67 -4.45
CA ASP A 129 -6.02 -0.77 -5.57
C ASP A 129 -6.96 0.43 -5.57
N SER A 130 -6.40 1.56 -5.99
CA SER A 130 -7.15 2.78 -6.27
C SER A 130 -6.92 3.21 -7.71
N GLN A 131 -7.91 3.93 -8.24
CA GLN A 131 -7.80 4.67 -9.49
C GLN A 131 -7.49 6.12 -9.16
N THR A 132 -6.34 6.59 -9.62
CA THR A 132 -6.04 8.01 -9.78
C THR A 132 -6.37 8.37 -11.22
N GLU A 133 -7.38 9.19 -11.45
CA GLU A 133 -7.66 9.70 -12.80
C GLU A 133 -6.62 10.75 -13.18
N VAL A 134 -6.38 10.89 -14.49
CA VAL A 134 -5.36 11.81 -15.06
C VAL A 134 -5.75 13.29 -14.88
N ASP A 135 -7.01 13.58 -14.52
CA ASP A 135 -7.60 14.92 -14.53
C ASP A 135 -7.95 15.46 -13.12
N ASP A 136 -7.02 15.41 -12.17
CA ASP A 136 -7.18 15.96 -10.79
C ASP A 136 -8.41 15.45 -10.00
N ALA A 137 -9.09 14.40 -10.48
CA ALA A 137 -10.26 13.86 -9.81
C ALA A 137 -9.85 13.20 -8.48
N PRO A 138 -10.71 13.25 -7.45
CA PRO A 138 -10.40 12.61 -6.18
C PRO A 138 -10.16 11.11 -6.39
N PRO A 139 -9.15 10.53 -5.71
CA PRO A 139 -8.83 9.12 -5.84
C PRO A 139 -10.05 8.25 -5.47
N LYS A 140 -10.23 7.14 -6.20
CA LYS A 140 -11.33 6.18 -5.99
C LYS A 140 -10.76 4.83 -5.62
N LEU A 141 -11.35 4.15 -4.64
CA LEU A 141 -11.05 2.72 -4.42
C LEU A 141 -11.72 1.91 -5.52
N THR A 142 -11.04 0.89 -6.01
CA THR A 142 -11.64 -0.05 -6.97
C THR A 142 -12.21 -1.23 -6.20
N LEU A 143 -13.53 -1.28 -6.06
CA LEU A 143 -14.25 -2.39 -5.46
C LEU A 143 -14.56 -3.48 -6.50
N TRP A 144 -15.07 -4.62 -6.03
CA TRP A 144 -15.37 -5.78 -6.86
C TRP A 144 -16.28 -5.43 -8.05
N ASN A 145 -16.05 -6.10 -9.18
CA ASN A 145 -16.67 -5.80 -10.49
C ASN A 145 -16.41 -4.36 -10.97
N ALA A 146 -15.19 -3.87 -10.72
CA ALA A 146 -14.72 -2.54 -11.09
C ALA A 146 -15.65 -1.41 -10.61
N GLN A 147 -16.32 -1.59 -9.47
CA GLN A 147 -17.18 -0.56 -8.90
C GLN A 147 -16.31 0.53 -8.29
N PRO A 148 -16.36 1.78 -8.80
CA PRO A 148 -15.60 2.85 -8.19
C PRO A 148 -16.25 3.25 -6.86
N TYR A 149 -15.44 3.44 -5.83
CA TYR A 149 -15.88 4.00 -4.55
C TYR A 149 -15.12 5.29 -4.26
N ASN A 150 -15.85 6.40 -4.26
CA ASN A 150 -15.27 7.73 -4.09
C ASN A 150 -14.73 7.92 -2.66
N LEU A 151 -13.44 8.26 -2.53
CA LEU A 151 -12.83 8.52 -1.22
C LEU A 151 -13.39 9.75 -0.51
N ASP A 152 -13.97 10.72 -1.20
CA ASP A 152 -14.67 11.82 -0.53
C ASP A 152 -15.95 11.34 0.14
N GLY A 153 -16.66 10.40 -0.51
CA GLY A 153 -17.80 9.70 0.10
C GLY A 153 -17.38 8.88 1.31
N PHE A 154 -16.24 8.18 1.21
CA PHE A 154 -15.62 7.49 2.34
C PHE A 154 -15.32 8.45 3.50
N LYS A 155 -14.62 9.55 3.21
CA LYS A 155 -14.23 10.58 4.19
C LYS A 155 -15.45 11.21 4.84
N GLN A 156 -16.48 11.53 4.06
CA GLN A 156 -17.71 12.11 4.60
C GLN A 156 -18.43 11.11 5.51
N ALA A 157 -18.58 9.85 5.09
CA ALA A 157 -19.21 8.81 5.89
C ALA A 157 -18.43 8.56 7.20
N ALA A 158 -17.10 8.56 7.12
CA ALA A 158 -16.22 8.46 8.26
C ALA A 158 -16.35 9.71 9.16
N ASN A 159 -16.08 10.92 8.67
CA ASN A 159 -16.11 12.16 9.46
C ASN A 159 -17.46 12.45 10.14
N GLN A 160 -18.59 12.15 9.49
CA GLN A 160 -19.92 12.36 10.09
C GLN A 160 -20.18 11.45 11.30
N LYS A 161 -19.46 10.33 11.41
CA LYS A 161 -19.75 9.28 12.38
C LYS A 161 -18.58 8.96 13.32
N LEU A 162 -17.36 9.35 12.96
CA LEU A 162 -16.12 9.17 13.72
C LEU A 162 -16.04 10.05 14.97
N GLY A 163 -16.71 11.21 14.99
CA GLY A 163 -16.73 12.14 16.14
C GLY A 163 -17.44 11.63 17.41
N LYS A 164 -17.57 10.31 17.57
CA LYS A 164 -18.24 9.63 18.70
C LYS A 164 -17.51 8.38 19.17
N VAL A 165 -16.60 7.82 18.38
CA VAL A 165 -15.92 6.54 18.65
C VAL A 165 -14.46 6.62 18.25
N ARG A 166 -13.58 6.05 19.09
CA ARG A 166 -12.17 6.00 18.73
C ARG A 166 -11.97 5.04 17.56
N THR A 167 -11.34 5.51 16.49
CA THR A 167 -11.07 4.65 15.32
C THR A 167 -9.61 4.76 14.89
N ARG A 168 -8.94 3.61 14.89
CA ARG A 168 -7.60 3.43 14.36
C ARG A 168 -7.69 2.90 12.94
N TYR A 169 -6.79 3.32 12.06
CA TYR A 169 -6.79 2.86 10.68
C TYR A 169 -5.42 2.45 10.16
N PHE A 170 -5.44 1.54 9.19
CA PHE A 170 -4.28 1.15 8.39
C PHE A 170 -4.70 1.14 6.92
N PHE A 171 -4.14 2.03 6.12
CA PHE A 171 -4.46 2.19 4.71
C PHE A 171 -3.26 1.92 3.83
N ASP A 172 -3.32 0.86 3.03
CA ASP A 172 -2.29 0.52 2.05
C ASP A 172 -2.87 0.46 0.64
N PHE A 173 -2.91 1.62 -0.01
CA PHE A 173 -3.32 1.80 -1.41
C PHE A 173 -2.85 3.17 -1.93
N CYS A 174 -2.86 3.39 -3.24
CA CYS A 174 -2.42 4.67 -3.82
C CYS A 174 -3.33 5.84 -3.42
N GLY A 175 -2.76 6.95 -2.97
CA GLY A 175 -3.56 8.11 -2.56
C GLY A 175 -4.14 7.99 -1.15
N ALA A 176 -3.78 6.94 -0.39
CA ALA A 176 -4.22 6.73 0.98
C ALA A 176 -3.86 7.90 1.90
N GLN A 177 -2.78 8.63 1.62
CA GLN A 177 -2.38 9.82 2.38
C GLN A 177 -3.48 10.87 2.48
N THR A 178 -4.38 10.95 1.50
CA THR A 178 -5.47 11.93 1.50
C THR A 178 -6.48 11.67 2.62
N LEU A 179 -6.48 10.45 3.18
CA LEU A 179 -7.32 10.04 4.31
C LEU A 179 -6.72 10.41 5.67
N HIS A 180 -5.51 10.95 5.77
CA HIS A 180 -5.03 11.48 7.07
C HIS A 180 -5.86 12.63 7.61
N SER A 181 -6.63 13.30 6.75
CA SER A 181 -7.66 14.26 7.16
C SER A 181 -8.70 13.68 8.13
N LEU A 182 -8.88 12.35 8.19
CA LEU A 182 -9.71 11.68 9.20
C LEU A 182 -9.14 11.84 10.62
N ALA A 183 -7.82 11.88 10.75
CA ALA A 183 -7.11 12.07 12.00
C ALA A 183 -6.84 13.54 12.34
N THR A 184 -7.20 14.50 11.49
CA THR A 184 -7.00 15.93 11.73
C THR A 184 -8.24 16.71 11.26
N PRO A 185 -9.30 16.82 12.08
CA PRO A 185 -10.40 17.72 11.79
C PRO A 185 -9.86 19.15 11.65
N ILE A 186 -10.50 19.96 10.81
CA ILE A 186 -10.08 21.34 10.46
C ILE A 186 -9.91 22.24 11.71
N THR A 187 -10.49 21.86 12.85
CA THR A 187 -10.35 22.57 14.13
C THR A 187 -9.41 21.82 15.07
N PHE A 188 -8.23 22.39 15.33
CA PHE A 188 -7.19 21.87 16.25
C PHE A 188 -7.59 21.84 17.75
N ALA A 189 -8.85 22.06 18.09
CA ALA A 189 -9.31 22.35 19.46
C ALA A 189 -9.64 21.12 20.31
N GLU A 190 -9.75 19.93 19.74
CA GLU A 190 -10.17 18.71 20.46
C GLU A 190 -9.13 17.58 20.35
N PRO A 191 -9.09 16.60 21.28
CA PRO A 191 -8.25 15.41 21.17
C PRO A 191 -8.53 14.61 19.89
N ALA A 192 -7.55 13.84 19.41
CA ALA A 192 -7.74 13.01 18.22
C ALA A 192 -8.58 11.79 18.57
N GLU A 193 -9.82 11.76 18.09
CA GLU A 193 -10.66 10.55 18.16
C GLU A 193 -10.29 9.51 17.10
N SER A 194 -9.49 9.87 16.10
CA SER A 194 -8.99 8.92 15.10
C SER A 194 -7.52 9.14 14.82
N CYS A 195 -6.80 8.06 14.59
CA CYS A 195 -5.39 8.05 14.24
C CYS A 195 -5.09 6.82 13.38
N GLY A 196 -3.91 6.74 12.79
CA GLY A 196 -3.56 5.59 11.98
C GLY A 196 -2.45 5.86 11.00
N PHE A 197 -2.27 4.89 10.12
CA PHE A 197 -1.14 4.78 9.22
C PHE A 197 -1.65 4.70 7.78
N ALA A 198 -1.01 5.43 6.88
CA ALA A 198 -1.29 5.34 5.45
C ALA A 198 0.01 5.32 4.65
N THR A 199 0.00 4.68 3.48
CA THR A 199 1.13 4.74 2.55
C THR A 199 1.05 6.02 1.70
N TYR A 200 2.19 6.70 1.58
CA TYR A 200 2.41 7.87 0.75
C TYR A 200 3.24 7.46 -0.47
N ASN A 201 2.80 7.82 -1.67
CA ASN A 201 3.62 7.65 -2.87
C ASN A 201 4.35 8.97 -3.20
N VAL A 202 5.69 8.94 -3.23
CA VAL A 202 6.53 10.12 -3.48
C VAL A 202 6.44 10.58 -4.92
N SER A 203 6.19 9.66 -5.86
CA SER A 203 5.98 9.97 -7.28
C SER A 203 4.49 10.29 -7.52
N GLN A 204 4.04 11.47 -7.05
CA GLN A 204 2.65 11.93 -7.10
C GLN A 204 1.99 12.00 -8.50
N ALA A 205 2.65 11.63 -9.61
CA ALA A 205 2.17 11.98 -10.95
C ALA A 205 2.03 10.84 -11.97
N TYR A 206 2.72 9.69 -11.89
CA TYR A 206 2.86 8.90 -13.13
C TYR A 206 2.73 7.39 -13.10
N GLU A 207 2.55 6.72 -11.96
CA GLU A 207 2.21 5.30 -11.99
C GLU A 207 1.15 4.96 -10.96
N GLY A 208 -0.06 4.64 -11.43
CA GLY A 208 -1.04 3.95 -10.61
C GLY A 208 -0.36 2.74 -9.98
N CYS A 209 -0.56 2.54 -8.66
CA CYS A 209 0.03 1.53 -7.79
C CYS A 209 0.31 0.18 -8.46
N LYS A 210 1.34 0.13 -9.29
CA LYS A 210 1.87 -1.11 -9.79
C LYS A 210 2.84 -1.53 -8.70
N VAL A 211 2.41 -2.45 -7.84
CA VAL A 211 3.36 -3.47 -7.34
C VAL A 211 4.18 -3.88 -8.56
N SER A 212 5.50 -3.70 -8.55
CA SER A 212 6.36 -3.94 -9.72
C SER A 212 5.82 -5.15 -10.48
N ALA A 213 5.26 -4.91 -11.67
CA ALA A 213 4.77 -6.00 -12.50
C ALA A 213 5.95 -6.80 -13.12
N ALA A 214 7.18 -6.36 -12.84
CA ALA A 214 8.39 -6.89 -13.44
C ALA A 214 9.08 -7.92 -12.54
N ARG A 215 8.75 -8.01 -11.24
CA ARG A 215 9.43 -8.90 -10.29
C ARG A 215 8.48 -9.56 -9.28
N PRO A 216 7.79 -10.66 -9.66
CA PRO A 216 7.12 -11.51 -8.68
C PRO A 216 8.18 -12.44 -8.07
N ASN A 217 9.05 -11.90 -7.21
CA ASN A 217 9.79 -12.76 -6.30
C ASN A 217 9.29 -12.51 -4.88
N ALA A 218 9.10 -13.60 -4.13
CA ALA A 218 8.54 -13.56 -2.79
C ALA A 218 9.38 -12.72 -1.79
N LEU A 219 10.67 -12.54 -2.12
CA LEU A 219 11.62 -11.71 -1.37
C LEU A 219 11.21 -10.22 -1.40
N GLU A 220 10.81 -9.68 -2.55
CA GLU A 220 10.41 -8.26 -2.67
C GLU A 220 9.09 -7.97 -1.95
N PHE A 221 8.15 -8.92 -1.95
CA PHE A 221 6.94 -8.83 -1.12
C PHE A 221 7.28 -8.71 0.37
N ALA A 222 8.24 -9.50 0.86
CA ALA A 222 8.67 -9.49 2.26
C ALA A 222 9.25 -8.13 2.72
N HIS A 223 9.58 -7.24 1.77
CA HIS A 223 10.14 -5.91 2.03
C HIS A 223 9.16 -4.75 1.78
N ASP A 224 7.90 -5.05 1.44
CA ASP A 224 6.87 -4.02 1.32
C ASP A 224 6.47 -3.47 2.72
N ASN A 225 6.02 -2.21 2.78
CA ASN A 225 5.68 -1.55 4.05
C ASN A 225 4.55 -2.23 4.82
N ALA A 226 3.52 -2.73 4.13
CA ALA A 226 2.35 -3.30 4.80
C ALA A 226 2.69 -4.67 5.40
N THR A 227 3.43 -5.47 4.64
CA THR A 227 4.02 -6.73 5.02
C THR A 227 5.01 -6.54 6.16
N LEU A 228 5.91 -5.55 6.12
CA LEU A 228 6.80 -5.27 7.25
C LEU A 228 6.06 -4.78 8.49
N TRP A 229 5.03 -3.95 8.32
CA TRP A 229 4.18 -3.48 9.43
C TRP A 229 3.47 -4.65 10.10
N LEU A 230 2.79 -5.50 9.33
CA LEU A 230 2.12 -6.70 9.85
C LEU A 230 3.11 -7.68 10.48
N SER A 231 4.28 -7.87 9.88
CA SER A 231 5.34 -8.73 10.44
C SER A 231 5.80 -8.25 11.81
N ALA A 232 6.00 -6.94 11.94
CA ALA A 232 6.41 -6.33 13.18
C ALA A 232 5.31 -6.49 14.24
N MET A 233 4.04 -6.25 13.89
CA MET A 233 2.91 -6.44 14.78
C MET A 233 2.79 -7.88 15.30
N GLU A 234 3.11 -8.88 14.48
CA GLU A 234 3.09 -10.29 14.89
C GLU A 234 4.40 -10.77 15.53
N ASN A 235 5.41 -9.90 15.62
CA ASN A 235 6.78 -10.27 15.98
C ASN A 235 7.33 -11.45 15.14
N ASN A 236 6.94 -11.53 13.87
CA ASN A 236 7.26 -12.66 13.02
C ASN A 236 7.40 -12.24 11.55
N ALA A 237 8.54 -12.55 10.91
CA ALA A 237 8.73 -12.25 9.49
C ALA A 237 8.06 -13.30 8.58
N PHE A 238 7.51 -12.83 7.46
CA PHE A 238 6.74 -13.61 6.49
C PHE A 238 7.39 -14.88 5.93
N GLU A 239 8.71 -14.90 5.77
CA GLU A 239 9.42 -16.01 5.11
C GLU A 239 10.48 -16.65 5.99
N THR A 240 11.16 -15.85 6.79
CA THR A 240 12.31 -16.28 7.58
C THR A 240 11.94 -16.63 9.03
N ASN A 241 10.69 -16.37 9.43
CA ASN A 241 10.22 -16.36 10.81
C ASN A 241 11.09 -15.51 11.77
N LYS A 242 11.84 -14.56 11.24
CA LYS A 242 12.73 -13.70 12.02
C LYS A 242 12.83 -12.30 11.40
N LEU A 243 12.41 -11.32 12.18
CA LEU A 243 12.58 -9.91 11.85
C LEU A 243 14.07 -9.55 11.82
N MET A 244 14.42 -8.55 11.00
CA MET A 244 15.81 -8.10 10.89
C MET A 244 16.33 -7.59 12.23
N HIS A 245 15.48 -6.86 12.97
CA HIS A 245 15.73 -6.29 14.30
C HIS A 245 14.45 -6.40 15.14
N ASN A 246 14.58 -6.23 16.46
CA ASN A 246 13.42 -6.18 17.35
C ASN A 246 12.64 -4.88 17.12
N PRO A 247 11.33 -4.92 16.78
CA PRO A 247 10.51 -3.71 16.64
C PRO A 247 10.17 -3.05 17.97
N ASP A 248 10.18 -3.80 19.07
CA ASP A 248 9.94 -3.29 20.43
C ASP A 248 11.08 -2.35 20.84
N LEU A 249 10.80 -1.05 20.78
CA LEU A 249 11.76 0.05 20.94
C LEU A 249 11.98 0.38 22.41
N ASP A 250 10.99 0.16 23.28
CA ASP A 250 11.06 0.48 24.70
C ASP A 250 11.36 -0.74 25.60
N GLY A 251 11.30 -1.94 25.04
CA GLY A 251 11.64 -3.20 25.70
C GLY A 251 10.53 -3.73 26.61
N ASP A 252 9.29 -3.27 26.46
CA ASP A 252 8.15 -3.68 27.28
C ASP A 252 7.53 -5.03 26.84
N GLN A 253 8.09 -5.65 25.80
CA GLN A 253 7.66 -6.92 25.19
C GLN A 253 6.32 -6.85 24.45
N THR A 254 5.78 -5.65 24.23
CA THR A 254 4.51 -5.40 23.54
C THR A 254 4.74 -4.50 22.34
N ILE A 255 4.72 -5.08 21.14
CA ILE A 255 4.88 -4.28 19.93
C ILE A 255 3.60 -3.49 19.64
N THR A 256 3.73 -2.18 19.64
CA THR A 256 2.66 -1.23 19.32
C THR A 256 2.53 -1.01 17.81
N PRO A 257 1.36 -0.58 17.33
CA PRO A 257 1.16 -0.17 15.93
C PRO A 257 2.17 0.89 15.45
N PHE A 258 2.56 1.79 16.36
CA PHE A 258 3.56 2.81 16.05
C PHE A 258 4.98 2.23 15.90
N GLU A 259 5.37 1.26 16.74
CA GLU A 259 6.65 0.58 16.61
C GLU A 259 6.71 -0.26 15.34
N ALA A 260 5.62 -0.92 14.97
CA ALA A 260 5.51 -1.59 13.68
C ALA A 260 5.62 -0.61 12.51
N HIS A 261 5.05 0.58 12.62
CA HIS A 261 5.24 1.66 11.65
C HIS A 261 6.70 2.12 11.60
N TRP A 262 7.36 2.28 12.74
CA TRP A 262 8.79 2.59 12.80
C TRP A 262 9.67 1.52 12.18
N TYR A 263 9.32 0.25 12.37
CA TYR A 263 10.00 -0.87 11.75
C TYR A 263 9.79 -0.86 10.23
N ALA A 264 8.56 -0.68 9.74
CA ALA A 264 8.28 -0.57 8.31
C ALA A 264 8.98 0.65 7.68
N LEU A 265 8.89 1.82 8.33
CA LEU A 265 9.57 3.04 7.90
C LEU A 265 11.07 2.83 7.86
N SER A 266 11.64 2.18 8.86
CA SER A 266 13.04 1.78 8.86
C SER A 266 13.31 0.87 7.67
N TYR A 267 12.80 -0.36 7.65
CA TYR A 267 13.34 -1.42 6.80
C TYR A 267 12.66 -1.60 5.43
N GLY A 268 11.56 -0.89 5.15
CA GLY A 268 10.85 -0.99 3.86
C GLY A 268 11.71 -0.50 2.69
N VAL A 269 11.84 -1.32 1.65
CA VAL A 269 12.71 -1.03 0.49
C VAL A 269 11.90 -0.60 -0.73
N ASN A 270 10.58 -0.46 -0.60
CA ASN A 270 9.70 -0.11 -1.71
C ASN A 270 9.61 1.42 -1.97
N GLU A 271 8.90 1.78 -3.05
CA GLU A 271 8.69 3.18 -3.48
C GLU A 271 7.75 3.98 -2.57
N ALA A 272 6.94 3.28 -1.77
CA ALA A 272 6.00 3.92 -0.86
C ALA A 272 6.69 4.29 0.46
N ILE A 273 6.26 5.38 1.06
CA ILE A 273 6.70 5.78 2.41
C ILE A 273 5.51 5.65 3.34
N PRO A 274 5.57 4.82 4.40
CA PRO A 274 4.50 4.78 5.37
C PRO A 274 4.49 6.09 6.16
N VAL A 275 3.31 6.59 6.49
CA VAL A 275 3.10 7.84 7.21
C VAL A 275 2.13 7.61 8.35
N ALA A 276 2.52 8.01 9.56
CA ALA A 276 1.61 8.06 10.70
C ALA A 276 0.84 9.38 10.75
N SER A 277 -0.30 9.40 11.43
CA SER A 277 -1.12 10.61 11.56
C SER A 277 -0.42 11.70 12.36
N SER A 278 0.36 11.34 13.37
CA SER A 278 1.22 12.28 14.10
C SER A 278 2.26 12.94 13.20
N GLU A 279 2.81 12.19 12.23
CA GLU A 279 3.79 12.71 11.28
C GLU A 279 3.12 13.61 10.24
N HIS A 280 1.95 13.21 9.72
CA HIS A 280 1.17 14.07 8.84
C HIS A 280 0.78 15.39 9.52
N PHE A 281 0.45 15.35 10.82
CA PHE A 281 0.21 16.55 11.61
C PHE A 281 1.46 17.45 11.65
N LEU A 282 2.66 16.90 11.86
CA LEU A 282 3.90 17.68 11.84
C LEU A 282 4.17 18.32 10.47
N ASP A 283 3.90 17.60 9.39
CA ASP A 283 4.03 18.12 8.02
C ASP A 283 3.09 19.33 7.78
N LEU A 284 1.82 19.23 8.20
CA LEU A 284 0.83 20.31 8.09
C LEU A 284 1.14 21.50 9.00
N TRP A 285 1.46 21.23 10.27
CA TRP A 285 1.85 22.25 11.24
C TRP A 285 3.08 23.00 10.73
N GLY A 286 4.10 22.27 10.31
CA GLY A 286 5.32 22.83 9.74
C GLY A 286 5.06 23.75 8.55
N GLY A 287 4.26 23.31 7.57
CA GLY A 287 3.96 24.10 6.38
C GLY A 287 3.42 25.51 6.68
N ALA A 288 2.65 25.67 7.76
CA ALA A 288 2.10 26.96 8.18
C ALA A 288 3.13 27.88 8.88
N PHE A 289 4.15 27.33 9.53
CA PHE A 289 5.08 28.07 10.42
C PHE A 289 6.56 28.10 9.94
N VAL A 290 6.95 27.23 8.99
CA VAL A 290 8.31 27.06 8.44
C VAL A 290 8.95 28.31 7.81
N PRO A 291 8.23 29.24 7.15
CA PRO A 291 8.87 30.41 6.52
C PRO A 291 9.68 31.29 7.49
N LEU A 292 9.51 31.11 8.80
CA LEU A 292 10.06 31.97 9.85
C LEU A 292 11.27 31.37 10.58
N ILE A 293 11.68 30.12 10.29
CA ILE A 293 12.66 29.40 11.10
C ILE A 293 13.96 29.14 10.32
N PRO A 294 15.14 29.53 10.84
CA PRO A 294 16.41 29.31 10.15
C PRO A 294 16.70 27.81 9.97
N SER A 295 17.06 27.42 8.75
CA SER A 295 17.47 26.05 8.44
C SER A 295 18.79 25.72 9.15
N THR A 296 18.72 24.93 10.23
CA THR A 296 19.90 24.37 10.87
C THR A 296 20.38 23.13 10.11
N THR A 297 21.70 23.00 9.90
CA THR A 297 22.29 21.80 9.30
C THR A 297 22.32 20.63 10.26
N GLN A 298 22.43 20.90 11.57
CA GLN A 298 22.39 19.90 12.62
C GLN A 298 20.98 19.34 12.82
N LEU A 299 20.92 18.03 13.03
CA LEU A 299 19.70 17.30 13.32
C LEU A 299 19.39 17.44 14.83
N PRO A 300 18.16 17.81 15.22
CA PRO A 300 17.78 17.84 16.63
C PRO A 300 17.91 16.45 17.28
N PRO A 301 18.29 16.38 18.57
CA PRO A 301 18.38 15.12 19.31
C PRO A 301 16.98 14.68 19.77
N ASN A 302 16.22 14.06 18.86
CA ASN A 302 14.92 13.45 19.13
C ASN A 302 14.79 12.13 18.36
N ASP A 303 13.73 11.37 18.64
CA ASP A 303 13.47 10.05 18.05
C ASP A 303 13.59 10.06 16.52
N TYR A 304 12.94 11.00 15.82
CA TYR A 304 13.08 11.13 14.36
C TYR A 304 14.52 11.46 13.94
N GLY A 305 15.26 12.21 14.75
CA GLY A 305 16.67 12.46 14.54
C GLY A 305 17.46 11.16 14.49
N GLU A 306 17.34 10.34 15.53
CA GLU A 306 18.01 9.03 15.63
C GLU A 306 17.58 8.09 14.49
N LEU A 307 16.30 8.09 14.12
CA LEU A 307 15.80 7.31 12.99
C LEU A 307 16.42 7.76 11.66
N ALA A 308 16.52 9.07 11.41
CA ALA A 308 17.18 9.60 10.21
C ALA A 308 18.67 9.24 10.18
N GLU A 309 19.34 9.23 11.32
CA GLU A 309 20.73 8.78 11.42
C GLU A 309 20.89 7.29 11.07
N SER A 310 20.01 6.45 11.60
CA SER A 310 19.96 5.02 11.31
C SER A 310 19.70 4.75 9.82
N ILE A 311 18.73 5.46 9.22
CA ILE A 311 18.43 5.34 7.79
C ILE A 311 19.63 5.80 6.95
N ALA A 312 20.23 6.96 7.26
CA ALA A 312 21.38 7.48 6.53
C ALA A 312 22.52 6.44 6.48
N LEU A 313 22.91 5.90 7.64
CA LEU A 313 23.97 4.90 7.73
C LEU A 313 23.66 3.65 6.92
N ARG A 314 22.41 3.17 6.96
CA ARG A 314 22.00 1.97 6.23
C ARG A 314 22.07 2.15 4.72
N ILE A 315 21.70 3.33 4.22
CA ILE A 315 21.69 3.61 2.78
C ILE A 315 23.04 4.16 2.29
N GLY A 316 24.06 4.19 3.16
CA GLY A 316 25.45 4.50 2.80
C GLY A 316 25.87 5.97 2.99
N PHE A 317 25.03 6.81 3.59
CA PHE A 317 25.37 8.21 3.91
C PHE A 317 25.74 8.39 5.39
N GLY A 318 26.59 9.38 5.67
CA GLY A 318 26.81 9.87 7.03
C GLY A 318 25.76 10.87 7.50
N ASN A 319 25.88 11.33 8.76
CA ASN A 319 24.98 12.33 9.35
C ASN A 319 25.46 13.78 9.17
N SER A 320 26.56 13.97 8.45
CA SER A 320 27.18 15.28 8.24
C SER A 320 26.38 16.13 7.23
N ALA A 321 26.57 17.45 7.30
CA ALA A 321 25.98 18.35 6.29
C ALA A 321 26.47 18.04 4.86
N GLU A 322 27.70 17.51 4.73
CA GLU A 322 28.26 17.12 3.44
C GLU A 322 27.59 15.86 2.91
N SER A 323 27.39 14.85 3.76
CA SER A 323 26.68 13.61 3.41
C SER A 323 25.25 13.86 2.94
N ILE A 324 24.58 14.88 3.48
CA ILE A 324 23.25 15.29 3.00
C ILE A 324 23.31 15.97 1.62
N LYS A 325 24.37 16.72 1.30
CA LYS A 325 24.56 17.24 -0.06
C LYS A 325 24.86 16.10 -1.04
N GLU A 326 25.67 15.11 -0.63
CA GLU A 326 25.94 13.90 -1.41
C GLU A 326 24.64 13.16 -1.71
N ALA A 327 23.78 12.92 -0.71
CA ALA A 327 22.47 12.30 -0.92
C ALA A 327 21.57 13.09 -1.88
N ARG A 328 21.59 14.44 -1.83
CA ARG A 328 20.83 15.27 -2.78
C ARG A 328 21.39 15.19 -4.20
N ALA A 329 22.72 15.17 -4.33
CA ALA A 329 23.36 15.02 -5.63
C ALA A 329 23.05 13.64 -6.24
N GLU A 330 23.11 12.58 -5.44
CA GLU A 330 22.73 11.23 -5.87
C GLU A 330 21.26 11.15 -6.27
N ARG A 331 20.36 11.77 -5.48
CA ARG A 331 18.94 11.85 -5.82
C ARG A 331 18.68 12.54 -7.16
N ALA A 332 19.41 13.62 -7.46
CA ALA A 332 19.32 14.31 -8.76
C ALA A 332 19.86 13.45 -9.92
N VAL A 333 20.96 12.71 -9.71
CA VAL A 333 21.47 11.76 -10.71
C VAL A 333 20.45 10.66 -10.99
N ILE A 334 19.75 10.16 -9.98
CA ILE A 334 18.68 9.17 -10.14
C ILE A 334 17.53 9.74 -10.98
N GLU A 335 17.16 11.02 -10.82
CA GLU A 335 16.13 11.67 -11.65
C GLU A 335 16.51 11.69 -13.13
N ASP A 336 17.74 12.07 -13.43
CA ASP A 336 18.25 12.07 -14.80
C ASP A 336 18.25 10.65 -15.40
N GLN A 337 18.64 9.64 -14.60
CA GLN A 337 18.63 8.23 -15.01
C GLN A 337 17.21 7.69 -15.23
N LEU A 338 16.24 8.10 -14.40
CA LEU A 338 14.83 7.74 -14.58
C LEU A 338 14.30 8.31 -15.90
N ALA A 339 14.56 9.59 -16.18
CA ALA A 339 14.13 10.23 -17.42
C ALA A 339 14.75 9.55 -18.67
N GLU A 340 16.04 9.21 -18.62
CA GLU A 340 16.71 8.47 -19.69
C GLU A 340 16.12 7.06 -19.86
N THR A 341 15.83 6.37 -18.76
CA THR A 341 15.25 5.02 -18.78
C THR A 341 13.83 5.04 -19.35
N ASP A 342 13.00 6.01 -18.95
CA ASP A 342 11.65 6.21 -19.48
C ASP A 342 11.66 6.46 -21.00
N GLN A 343 12.60 7.28 -21.49
CA GLN A 343 12.76 7.52 -22.92
C GLN A 343 13.09 6.21 -23.66
N LYS A 344 14.09 5.46 -23.19
CA LYS A 344 14.48 4.17 -23.80
C LYS A 344 13.35 3.14 -23.74
N MET A 345 12.57 3.13 -22.67
CA MET A 345 11.38 2.27 -22.55
C MET A 345 10.35 2.63 -23.62
N ALA A 346 10.07 3.92 -23.84
CA ALA A 346 9.16 4.37 -24.87
C ALA A 346 9.64 3.98 -26.28
N GLU A 347 10.94 4.12 -26.55
CA GLU A 347 11.57 3.70 -27.82
C GLU A 347 11.44 2.18 -28.04
N ALA A 348 11.80 1.36 -27.04
CA ALA A 348 11.68 -0.10 -27.12
C ALA A 348 10.23 -0.57 -27.27
N ALA A 349 9.28 0.09 -26.60
CA ALA A 349 7.85 -0.20 -26.75
C ALA A 349 7.33 0.15 -28.15
N ALA A 350 7.75 1.28 -28.71
CA ALA A 350 7.39 1.69 -30.07
C ALA A 350 7.99 0.76 -31.14
N GLU A 351 9.24 0.34 -30.96
CA GLU A 351 9.89 -0.64 -31.82
C GLU A 351 9.17 -1.99 -31.76
N GLN A 352 8.88 -2.49 -30.55
CA GLN A 352 8.11 -3.73 -30.36
C GLN A 352 6.75 -3.65 -31.06
N ALA A 353 6.01 -2.54 -30.87
CA ALA A 353 4.69 -2.36 -31.49
C ALA A 353 4.77 -2.32 -33.02
N THR A 354 5.80 -1.68 -33.58
CA THR A 354 6.04 -1.60 -35.03
C THR A 354 6.32 -2.98 -35.61
N LEU A 355 7.27 -3.73 -35.03
CA LEU A 355 7.63 -5.07 -35.49
C LEU A 355 6.48 -6.06 -35.31
N ALA A 356 5.72 -5.97 -34.21
CA ALA A 356 4.52 -6.76 -33.99
C ALA A 356 3.44 -6.48 -35.05
N ALA A 357 3.23 -5.21 -35.43
CA ALA A 357 2.29 -4.83 -36.47
C ALA A 357 2.68 -5.38 -37.85
N GLU A 358 3.99 -5.40 -38.18
CA GLU A 358 4.48 -6.02 -39.41
C GLU A 358 4.17 -7.53 -39.46
N ILE A 359 4.55 -8.26 -38.42
CA ILE A 359 4.31 -9.70 -38.30
C ILE A 359 2.80 -9.98 -38.37
N ARG A 360 2.00 -9.22 -37.61
CA ARG A 360 0.53 -9.36 -37.58
C ARG A 360 -0.08 -9.15 -38.96
N LYS A 361 0.36 -8.13 -39.70
CA LYS A 361 -0.13 -7.86 -41.06
C LYS A 361 0.14 -9.03 -42.01
N GLU A 362 1.28 -9.72 -41.89
CA GLU A 362 1.59 -10.87 -42.71
C GLU A 362 0.75 -12.10 -42.32
N ILE A 363 0.65 -12.40 -41.02
CA ILE A 363 -0.17 -13.51 -40.52
C ILE A 363 -1.64 -13.34 -40.93
N LEU A 364 -2.20 -12.12 -40.80
CA LEU A 364 -3.61 -11.84 -41.14
C LEU A 364 -3.95 -12.03 -42.62
N ARG A 365 -2.96 -12.08 -43.53
CA ARG A 365 -3.21 -12.42 -44.94
C ARG A 365 -3.59 -13.88 -45.13
N SER A 366 -3.02 -14.77 -44.32
CA SER A 366 -3.26 -16.21 -44.38
C SER A 366 -4.37 -16.65 -43.42
N TRP A 367 -4.54 -15.94 -42.30
CA TRP A 367 -5.55 -16.21 -41.27
C TRP A 367 -6.29 -14.93 -40.85
N PRO A 368 -7.17 -14.39 -41.72
CA PRO A 368 -7.89 -13.14 -41.43
C PRO A 368 -8.82 -13.26 -40.22
N GLU A 369 -9.27 -14.47 -39.84
CA GLU A 369 -10.08 -14.73 -38.65
C GLU A 369 -9.38 -14.31 -37.35
N LEU A 370 -8.04 -14.17 -37.37
CA LEU A 370 -7.26 -13.72 -36.21
C LEU A 370 -7.40 -12.21 -35.92
N GLU A 371 -8.03 -11.43 -36.81
CA GLU A 371 -8.24 -9.99 -36.62
C GLU A 371 -9.20 -9.69 -35.46
N SER A 372 -10.12 -10.62 -35.18
CA SER A 372 -11.13 -10.51 -34.11
C SER A 372 -10.88 -11.56 -33.03
N PRO A 373 -9.97 -11.28 -32.07
CA PRO A 373 -9.73 -12.13 -30.91
C PRO A 373 -11.03 -12.58 -30.23
N TYR A 374 -11.06 -13.83 -29.74
CA TYR A 374 -12.18 -14.44 -29.02
C TYR A 374 -13.49 -14.66 -29.80
N SER A 375 -13.54 -14.32 -31.10
CA SER A 375 -14.67 -14.72 -31.94
C SER A 375 -14.71 -16.25 -32.09
N THR A 376 -15.89 -16.82 -32.40
CA THR A 376 -16.01 -18.26 -32.66
C THR A 376 -15.05 -18.71 -33.77
N ARG A 377 -14.84 -17.87 -34.79
CA ARG A 377 -13.91 -18.15 -35.89
C ARG A 377 -12.45 -18.09 -35.42
N TYR A 378 -12.08 -17.10 -34.61
CA TYR A 378 -10.76 -17.04 -33.99
C TYR A 378 -10.44 -18.32 -33.21
N LEU A 379 -11.35 -18.76 -32.33
CA LEU A 379 -11.16 -19.97 -31.53
C LEU A 379 -11.05 -21.23 -32.40
N GLN A 380 -11.86 -21.33 -33.45
CA GLN A 380 -11.79 -22.42 -34.42
C GLN A 380 -10.45 -22.44 -35.17
N THR A 381 -10.00 -21.28 -35.67
CA THR A 381 -8.70 -21.15 -36.34
C THR A 381 -7.55 -21.48 -35.40
N MET A 382 -7.58 -21.02 -34.15
CA MET A 382 -6.55 -21.35 -33.15
C MET A 382 -6.54 -22.84 -32.80
N LEU A 383 -7.70 -23.51 -32.77
CA LEU A 383 -7.79 -24.94 -32.51
C LEU A 383 -7.28 -25.79 -33.67
N ILE A 384 -7.55 -25.40 -34.92
CA ILE A 384 -7.23 -26.17 -36.13
C ILE A 384 -5.81 -25.85 -36.63
N ASP A 385 -5.49 -24.56 -36.75
CA ASP A 385 -4.28 -24.05 -37.39
C ASP A 385 -3.27 -23.45 -36.40
N GLY A 386 -3.56 -23.45 -35.08
CA GLY A 386 -2.77 -22.71 -34.09
C GLY A 386 -1.26 -22.98 -34.14
N GLN A 387 -0.85 -24.23 -34.41
CA GLN A 387 0.57 -24.58 -34.57
C GLN A 387 1.20 -23.98 -35.84
N MET A 388 0.45 -23.92 -36.95
CA MET A 388 0.91 -23.29 -38.19
C MET A 388 1.00 -21.77 -38.04
N VAL A 389 0.01 -21.16 -37.39
CA VAL A 389 0.01 -19.72 -37.06
C VAL A 389 1.21 -19.39 -36.17
N TYR A 390 1.45 -20.20 -35.12
CA TYR A 390 2.61 -20.08 -34.25
C TYR A 390 3.91 -20.14 -35.05
N GLN A 391 4.09 -21.14 -35.90
CA GLN A 391 5.32 -21.29 -36.70
C GLN A 391 5.51 -20.15 -37.68
N ALA A 392 4.44 -19.69 -38.34
CA ALA A 392 4.48 -18.55 -39.25
C ALA A 392 4.90 -17.28 -38.51
N ALA A 393 4.38 -17.06 -37.29
CA ALA A 393 4.78 -15.96 -36.42
C ALA A 393 6.26 -16.02 -36.03
N THR A 394 6.70 -17.16 -35.49
CA THR A 394 8.08 -17.30 -34.96
C THR A 394 9.14 -17.36 -36.06
N ASN A 395 8.78 -17.80 -37.26
CA ASN A 395 9.70 -17.85 -38.41
C ASN A 395 9.74 -16.54 -39.21
N HIS A 396 8.89 -15.56 -38.86
CA HIS A 396 8.93 -14.25 -39.53
C HIS A 396 10.27 -13.54 -39.25
N ARG A 397 10.83 -12.90 -40.27
CA ARG A 397 12.17 -12.27 -40.18
C ARG A 397 12.31 -11.24 -39.06
N SER A 398 11.24 -10.48 -38.78
CA SER A 398 11.20 -9.43 -37.74
C SER A 398 10.93 -9.99 -36.33
N TYR A 399 10.64 -11.29 -36.20
CA TYR A 399 10.26 -11.88 -34.91
C TYR A 399 11.40 -11.84 -33.87
N PRO A 400 12.66 -12.19 -34.19
CA PRO A 400 13.77 -12.07 -33.24
C PRO A 400 13.95 -10.64 -32.72
N ASP A 401 13.86 -9.64 -33.60
CA ASP A 401 14.01 -8.23 -33.23
C ASP A 401 12.84 -7.76 -32.35
N MET A 402 11.62 -8.21 -32.62
CA MET A 402 10.46 -7.92 -31.77
C MET A 402 10.65 -8.47 -30.35
N ILE A 403 11.17 -9.70 -30.24
CA ILE A 403 11.46 -10.30 -28.93
C ILE A 403 12.60 -9.56 -28.24
N ASN A 404 13.65 -9.16 -28.96
CA ASN A 404 14.73 -8.35 -28.40
C ASN A 404 14.22 -7.01 -27.87
N ALA A 405 13.42 -6.26 -28.64
CA ALA A 405 12.81 -5.00 -28.19
C ALA A 405 11.98 -5.19 -26.90
N ARG A 406 11.22 -6.28 -26.81
CA ARG A 406 10.47 -6.65 -25.61
C ARG A 406 11.36 -6.98 -24.41
N LEU A 407 12.43 -7.75 -24.61
CA LEU A 407 13.38 -8.07 -23.55
C LEU A 407 14.11 -6.82 -23.06
N THR A 408 14.48 -5.93 -23.97
CA THR A 408 15.03 -4.60 -23.66
C THR A 408 14.05 -3.78 -22.83
N TYR A 409 12.78 -3.69 -23.23
CA TYR A 409 11.74 -3.01 -22.46
C TYR A 409 11.63 -3.56 -21.03
N ARG A 410 11.61 -4.89 -20.86
CA ARG A 410 11.55 -5.54 -19.54
C ARG A 410 12.78 -5.25 -18.69
N ALA A 411 13.97 -5.30 -19.29
CA ALA A 411 15.22 -4.99 -18.59
C ALA A 411 15.25 -3.52 -18.12
N LEU A 412 14.78 -2.60 -18.96
CA LEU A 412 14.65 -1.18 -18.61
C LEU A 412 13.60 -0.95 -17.53
N GLN A 413 12.47 -1.66 -17.57
CA GLN A 413 11.47 -1.62 -16.51
C GLN A 413 12.07 -2.05 -15.16
N ASN A 414 12.82 -3.16 -15.15
CA ASN A 414 13.53 -3.62 -13.96
C ASN A 414 14.54 -2.59 -13.43
N GLN A 415 15.27 -1.91 -14.33
CA GLN A 415 16.20 -0.85 -13.96
C GLN A 415 15.47 0.36 -13.39
N ARG A 416 14.33 0.72 -13.98
CA ARG A 416 13.50 1.84 -13.54
C ARG A 416 12.98 1.61 -12.12
N ASP A 417 12.46 0.41 -11.83
CA ASP A 417 11.97 0.03 -10.50
C ASP A 417 13.11 0.13 -9.45
N GLU A 418 14.31 -0.37 -9.75
CA GLU A 418 15.48 -0.22 -8.84
C GLU A 418 15.87 1.24 -8.58
N LEU A 419 15.75 2.11 -9.59
CA LEU A 419 16.02 3.54 -9.44
C LEU A 419 14.97 4.21 -8.56
N LEU A 420 13.69 3.84 -8.70
CA LEU A 420 12.61 4.37 -7.86
C LEU A 420 12.75 3.91 -6.41
N GLU A 421 13.10 2.66 -6.16
CA GLU A 421 13.39 2.15 -4.80
C GLU A 421 14.54 2.94 -4.14
N LYS A 422 15.64 3.15 -4.87
CA LYS A 422 16.77 3.96 -4.38
C LYS A 422 16.36 5.41 -4.10
N ALA A 423 15.61 6.02 -5.01
CA ALA A 423 15.08 7.37 -4.82
C ALA A 423 14.22 7.45 -3.54
N ALA A 424 13.31 6.49 -3.34
CA ALA A 424 12.44 6.43 -2.19
C ALA A 424 13.20 6.29 -0.86
N GLN A 425 14.31 5.54 -0.84
CA GLN A 425 15.16 5.46 0.36
C GLN A 425 15.81 6.82 0.72
N ILE A 426 16.26 7.58 -0.29
CA ILE A 426 16.80 8.93 -0.07
C ILE A 426 15.69 9.91 0.36
N ASP A 427 14.52 9.83 -0.28
CA ASP A 427 13.38 10.68 0.03
C ASP A 427 12.85 10.42 1.44
N LYS A 428 12.86 9.15 1.87
CA LYS A 428 12.60 8.75 3.25
C LYS A 428 13.59 9.39 4.23
N LEU A 429 14.89 9.36 3.95
CA LEU A 429 15.89 10.06 4.76
C LEU A 429 15.56 11.56 4.89
N PHE A 430 15.26 12.23 3.77
CA PHE A 430 14.92 13.65 3.80
C PHE A 430 13.65 13.93 4.58
N ARG A 431 12.62 13.08 4.43
CA ARG A 431 11.36 13.20 5.17
C ARG A 431 11.57 13.05 6.67
N VAL A 432 12.28 12.02 7.13
CA VAL A 432 12.49 11.81 8.57
C VAL A 432 13.32 12.94 9.18
N ARG A 433 14.30 13.47 8.44
CA ARG A 433 15.03 14.69 8.86
C ARG A 433 14.13 15.92 8.93
N HIS A 434 13.17 16.04 8.01
CA HIS A 434 12.16 17.09 8.06
C HIS A 434 11.30 16.96 9.31
N LEU A 435 10.75 15.78 9.58
CA LEU A 435 9.96 15.48 10.77
C LEU A 435 10.71 15.77 12.08
N SER A 436 11.99 15.40 12.16
CA SER A 436 12.83 15.71 13.33
C SER A 436 12.89 17.21 13.63
N ARG A 437 13.00 18.06 12.60
CA ARG A 437 12.97 19.51 12.76
C ARG A 437 11.58 20.02 13.14
N GLN A 438 10.53 19.52 12.50
CA GLN A 438 9.16 19.91 12.83
C GLN A 438 8.79 19.56 14.25
N TYR A 439 9.19 18.38 14.72
CA TYR A 439 9.03 17.95 16.10
C TYR A 439 9.71 18.92 17.07
N ASP A 440 10.99 19.23 16.84
CA ASP A 440 11.75 20.16 17.70
C ASP A 440 11.12 21.56 17.71
N TRP A 441 10.62 22.03 16.58
CA TRP A 441 9.95 23.33 16.47
C TRP A 441 8.58 23.35 17.12
N LEU A 442 7.80 22.27 17.01
CA LEU A 442 6.51 22.15 17.69
C LEU A 442 6.67 22.36 19.20
N TYR A 443 7.65 21.72 19.82
CA TYR A 443 7.88 21.86 21.27
C TYR A 443 8.52 23.19 21.68
N LYS A 444 9.16 23.92 20.75
CA LYS A 444 9.77 25.23 21.04
C LYS A 444 8.81 26.40 20.81
N LEU A 445 7.94 26.29 19.81
CA LEU A 445 7.16 27.41 19.27
C LEU A 445 5.65 27.13 19.21
N GLY A 446 5.25 25.85 19.22
CA GLY A 446 3.84 25.45 19.19
C GLY A 446 3.10 25.88 20.45
N SER A 447 1.79 26.06 20.31
CA SER A 447 0.93 26.29 21.48
C SER A 447 0.75 24.99 22.28
N ASP A 448 0.35 25.10 23.56
CA ASP A 448 -0.02 23.93 24.37
C ASP A 448 -1.10 23.06 23.71
N ALA A 449 -1.97 23.67 22.90
CA ALA A 449 -3.01 22.95 22.16
C ALA A 449 -2.40 22.10 21.04
N ASP A 450 -1.44 22.64 20.29
CA ASP A 450 -0.76 21.92 19.21
C ASP A 450 0.06 20.75 19.76
N ILE A 451 0.78 20.97 20.85
CA ILE A 451 1.57 19.92 21.53
C ILE A 451 0.65 18.81 22.02
N LYS A 452 -0.42 19.14 22.75
CA LYS A 452 -1.40 18.15 23.22
C LYS A 452 -2.07 17.40 22.07
N ARG A 453 -2.28 18.06 20.93
CA ARG A 453 -2.85 17.41 19.75
C ARG A 453 -1.88 16.37 19.18
N TYR A 454 -0.63 16.72 19.00
CA TYR A 454 0.41 15.78 18.56
C TYR A 454 0.55 14.60 19.53
N GLU A 455 0.64 14.87 20.83
CA GLU A 455 0.75 13.83 21.86
C GLU A 455 -0.48 12.92 21.90
N SER A 456 -1.68 13.47 21.68
CA SER A 456 -2.91 12.68 21.56
C SER A 456 -2.87 11.72 20.36
N LEU A 457 -2.30 12.14 19.22
CA LEU A 457 -2.14 11.28 18.04
C LEU A 457 -1.12 10.17 18.32
N ARG A 458 0.05 10.54 18.85
CA ARG A 458 1.11 9.58 19.23
C ARG A 458 0.61 8.54 20.22
N LEU A 459 -0.11 8.99 21.26
CA LEU A 459 -0.71 8.08 22.24
C LEU A 459 -1.68 7.11 21.57
N CYS A 460 -2.56 7.60 20.69
CA CYS A 460 -3.52 6.76 19.98
C CYS A 460 -2.82 5.70 19.11
N GLU A 461 -1.75 6.07 18.42
CA GLU A 461 -0.94 5.18 17.55
C GLU A 461 -0.12 4.17 18.34
N SER A 462 0.31 4.51 19.54
CA SER A 462 1.10 3.64 20.43
C SER A 462 0.25 2.72 21.32
N LEU A 463 -1.08 2.74 21.23
CA LEU A 463 -1.90 1.76 21.96
C LEU A 463 -1.75 0.37 21.32
N PRO A 464 -1.59 -0.72 22.09
CA PRO A 464 -1.55 -2.08 21.54
C PRO A 464 -2.86 -2.46 20.83
N LEU A 465 -2.82 -3.56 20.05
CA LEU A 465 -4.01 -4.10 19.38
C LEU A 465 -5.01 -4.70 20.38
N SER A 466 -4.52 -5.38 21.41
CA SER A 466 -5.32 -5.82 22.54
C SER A 466 -5.33 -4.74 23.62
N LYS A 467 -6.48 -4.53 24.27
CA LYS A 467 -6.45 -3.99 25.62
C LYS A 467 -5.78 -5.06 26.47
N SER A 468 -4.52 -4.86 26.88
CA SER A 468 -4.06 -5.57 28.07
C SER A 468 -5.06 -5.24 29.19
N ASP A 469 -5.33 -6.18 30.08
CA ASP A 469 -6.16 -5.96 31.28
C ASP A 469 -5.47 -5.00 32.26
N THR A 470 -4.97 -3.85 31.78
CA THR A 470 -4.62 -2.71 32.58
C THR A 470 -5.92 -2.08 33.06
N THR A 471 -6.43 -2.68 34.13
CA THR A 471 -7.29 -2.01 35.10
C THR A 471 -6.64 -0.67 35.39
N ILE A 472 -7.13 0.41 34.77
CA ILE A 472 -6.78 1.77 35.17
C ILE A 472 -7.34 1.91 36.58
N SER A 473 -6.54 1.58 37.59
CA SER A 473 -6.79 2.01 38.95
C SER A 473 -6.71 3.53 38.90
N LYS A 474 -7.88 4.16 38.91
CA LYS A 474 -7.99 5.55 39.33
C LYS A 474 -7.52 5.59 40.78
N GLU A 475 -6.27 5.99 40.99
CA GLU A 475 -5.85 6.61 42.25
C GLU A 475 -6.12 8.10 42.19
#